data_AF-A0A1N7J9E8-F1
#
_entry.id   AF-A0A1N7J9E8-F1
#
_cell.length_a   1.000
_cell.length_b   1.000
_cell.length_c   1.000
_cell.angle_alpha   90.00
_cell.angle_beta   90.00
_cell.angle_gamma   90.00
#
_symmetry.space_group_name_H-M   'P 1'
#
loop_
_entity.id
_entity.type
_entity.pdbx_description
1 polymer ?
#
loop_
_entity_poly.entity_id
_entity_poly.type
_entity_poly.pdbx_seq_one_letter_code
_entity_poly.pdbx_strand_id
1 'polypeptide(L)'
;MSEDQKPDYAALNKQWAKELMENSAAQEYCNPYSAFSFKYFCEAYARTKSYGLQWGEMYQRLNEKKQNEWIDAGYTHLCIIQQKKLFDAQCLWRADQLDIKEIEVCFDFLVWEKDVLNCPFIEDITEQEVDWYCQYLSQNNVDLKQGWLSNWQDYENIKEAYATDNGNRNVPEWYDFHNGKTGNGILLILPDLRGQREKFYANLAREAMRRENPPPPPRDPELDKPWMNFMETNLHLELAKQIEDKHTFRLMQEYVTATEHHQSYEYERAQEDFRYLSEIKDELVPIESHYDYRQALSRAVENYKCRKIAEHFYSAFRKYKQMRYMGFQLGTEVEKEQFKSFTDLGKPGKNFILKGREKNGEPRDFNF
;
A
#
# COMPACT_ATOMS: atom_id res chain seq x y z
N MET A 1 11.82 -4.71 -22.41
CA MET A 1 12.56 -4.10 -23.53
C MET A 1 13.98 -3.87 -23.06
N SER A 2 14.99 -4.38 -23.77
CA SER A 2 16.39 -4.06 -23.46
C SER A 2 16.64 -2.57 -23.64
N GLU A 3 17.52 -1.99 -22.83
CA GLU A 3 17.82 -0.54 -22.80
C GLU A 3 18.47 0.00 -24.09
N ASP A 4 18.82 -0.86 -25.05
CA ASP A 4 19.74 -0.52 -26.13
C ASP A 4 19.16 0.10 -27.41
N GLN A 5 17.86 0.40 -27.50
CA GLN A 5 17.31 1.14 -28.67
C GLN A 5 16.12 2.04 -28.31
N LYS A 6 16.31 3.01 -27.42
CA LYS A 6 15.33 4.10 -27.31
C LYS A 6 15.52 5.07 -28.49
N PRO A 7 14.46 5.38 -29.27
CA PRO A 7 14.56 6.34 -30.36
C PRO A 7 15.06 7.71 -29.86
N ASP A 8 15.92 8.37 -30.65
CA ASP A 8 16.29 9.76 -30.40
C ASP A 8 15.12 10.68 -30.79
N TYR A 9 14.21 10.88 -29.83
CA TYR A 9 13.05 11.75 -30.03
C TYR A 9 13.43 13.21 -30.27
N ALA A 10 14.62 13.68 -29.85
CA ALA A 10 15.05 15.03 -30.13
C ALA A 10 15.40 15.21 -31.61
N ALA A 11 16.07 14.24 -32.22
CA ALA A 11 16.33 14.20 -33.65
C ALA A 11 15.02 14.05 -34.45
N LEU A 12 14.15 13.11 -34.06
CA LEU A 12 12.86 12.88 -34.72
C LEU A 12 11.93 14.10 -34.66
N ASN A 13 11.93 14.86 -33.56
CA ASN A 13 11.14 16.09 -33.45
C ASN A 13 11.52 17.13 -34.51
N LYS A 14 12.82 17.33 -34.74
CA LYS A 14 13.30 18.27 -35.78
C LYS A 14 12.90 17.79 -37.17
N GLN A 15 13.03 16.48 -37.43
CA GLN A 15 12.64 15.87 -38.69
C GLN A 15 11.13 16.03 -38.96
N TRP A 16 10.27 15.61 -38.02
CA TRP A 16 8.82 15.71 -38.20
C TRP A 16 8.32 17.14 -38.33
N ALA A 17 8.91 18.09 -37.60
CA ALA A 17 8.55 19.51 -37.75
C ALA A 17 8.83 20.00 -39.18
N LYS A 18 9.97 19.60 -39.76
CA LYS A 18 10.32 19.93 -41.15
C LYS A 18 9.35 19.28 -42.15
N GLU A 19 9.10 17.98 -41.99
CA GLU A 19 8.15 17.25 -42.83
C GLU A 19 6.75 17.87 -42.79
N LEU A 20 6.28 18.33 -41.63
CA LEU A 20 4.99 19.01 -41.47
C LEU A 20 4.96 20.37 -42.16
N MET A 21 6.05 21.15 -42.11
CA MET A 21 6.12 22.44 -42.80
C MET A 21 6.06 22.28 -44.32
N GLU A 22 6.55 21.15 -44.85
CA GLU A 22 6.54 20.80 -46.28
C GLU A 22 5.26 20.04 -46.70
N ASN A 23 4.40 19.67 -45.75
CA ASN A 23 3.19 18.88 -46.00
C ASN A 23 2.02 19.77 -46.47
N SER A 24 1.49 19.48 -47.66
CA SER A 24 0.39 20.26 -48.26
C SER A 24 -0.90 20.24 -47.43
N ALA A 25 -1.26 19.11 -46.81
CA ALA A 25 -2.44 19.01 -45.95
C ALA A 25 -2.28 19.82 -44.66
N ALA A 26 -1.06 19.86 -44.08
CA ALA A 26 -0.78 20.69 -42.91
C ALA A 26 -0.84 22.19 -43.26
N GLN A 27 -0.33 22.58 -44.43
CA GLN A 27 -0.44 23.97 -44.92
C GLN A 27 -1.89 24.37 -45.17
N GLU A 28 -2.68 23.51 -45.80
CA GLU A 28 -4.11 23.75 -46.06
C GLU A 28 -4.91 23.86 -44.75
N TYR A 29 -4.69 22.94 -43.81
CA TYR A 29 -5.31 22.98 -42.48
C TYR A 29 -4.97 24.27 -41.72
N CYS A 30 -3.73 24.74 -41.85
CA CYS A 30 -3.24 25.93 -41.15
C CYS A 30 -3.56 27.25 -41.86
N ASN A 31 -4.10 27.22 -43.09
CA ASN A 31 -4.35 28.42 -43.91
C ASN A 31 -5.24 29.50 -43.25
N PRO A 32 -6.26 29.15 -42.42
CA PRO A 32 -7.04 30.16 -41.69
C PRO A 32 -6.28 30.87 -40.57
N TYR A 33 -5.11 30.36 -40.16
CA TYR A 33 -4.32 30.88 -39.04
C TYR A 33 -3.17 31.76 -39.53
N SER A 34 -2.54 32.50 -38.62
CA SER A 34 -1.40 33.34 -38.97
C SER A 34 -0.21 32.51 -39.46
N ALA A 35 0.39 32.95 -40.58
CA ALA A 35 1.64 32.38 -41.08
C ALA A 35 2.76 32.41 -40.04
N PHE A 36 2.74 33.39 -39.11
CA PHE A 36 3.70 33.48 -38.01
C PHE A 36 3.62 32.27 -37.06
N SER A 37 2.41 31.76 -36.80
CA SER A 37 2.21 30.62 -35.88
C SER A 37 2.51 29.25 -36.52
N PHE A 38 2.58 29.16 -37.84
CA PHE A 38 2.68 27.87 -38.54
C PHE A 38 3.91 27.05 -38.13
N LYS A 39 5.10 27.67 -38.13
CA LYS A 39 6.34 27.01 -37.71
C LYS A 39 6.24 26.49 -36.27
N TYR A 40 5.82 27.34 -35.34
CA TYR A 40 5.71 26.97 -33.93
C TYR A 40 4.66 25.88 -33.70
N PHE A 41 3.57 25.88 -34.49
CA PHE A 41 2.58 24.81 -34.47
C PHE A 41 3.19 23.47 -34.92
N CYS A 42 3.93 23.44 -36.04
CA CYS A 42 4.59 22.22 -36.52
C CYS A 42 5.59 21.68 -35.48
N GLU A 43 6.39 22.56 -34.86
CA GLU A 43 7.32 22.18 -33.79
C GLU A 43 6.61 21.67 -32.53
N ALA A 44 5.51 22.31 -32.13
CA ALA A 44 4.69 21.88 -30.99
C ALA A 44 4.01 20.53 -31.28
N TYR A 45 3.45 20.35 -32.46
CA TYR A 45 2.83 19.08 -32.88
C TYR A 45 3.86 17.94 -32.90
N ALA A 46 5.03 18.16 -33.49
CA ALA A 46 6.10 17.15 -33.50
C ALA A 46 6.46 16.72 -32.08
N ARG A 47 6.59 17.68 -31.16
CA ARG A 47 6.84 17.41 -29.74
C ARG A 47 5.70 16.62 -29.09
N THR A 48 4.45 17.01 -29.30
CA THR A 48 3.28 16.28 -28.82
C THR A 48 3.25 14.84 -29.35
N LYS A 49 3.58 14.64 -30.63
CA LYS A 49 3.74 13.32 -31.24
C LYS A 49 4.83 12.51 -30.55
N SER A 50 6.00 13.10 -30.27
CA SER A 50 7.07 12.39 -29.56
C SER A 50 6.66 11.97 -28.15
N TYR A 51 6.03 12.86 -27.37
CA TYR A 51 5.53 12.52 -26.05
C TYR A 51 4.43 11.45 -26.11
N GLY A 52 3.53 11.52 -27.09
CA GLY A 52 2.52 10.49 -27.32
C GLY A 52 3.13 9.12 -27.63
N LEU A 53 4.17 9.06 -28.45
CA LEU A 53 4.85 7.80 -28.77
C LEU A 53 5.73 7.28 -27.63
N GLN A 54 6.32 8.17 -26.83
CA GLN A 54 7.21 7.80 -25.73
C GLN A 54 6.44 7.38 -24.47
N TRP A 55 5.35 8.07 -24.16
CA TRP A 55 4.62 7.97 -22.89
C TRP A 55 3.14 7.64 -23.05
N GLY A 56 2.61 7.58 -24.27
CA GLY A 56 1.18 7.39 -24.52
C GLY A 56 0.63 6.09 -23.94
N GLU A 57 1.34 4.96 -24.08
CA GLU A 57 0.92 3.70 -23.46
C GLU A 57 0.91 3.78 -21.92
N MET A 58 1.88 4.48 -21.33
CA MET A 58 1.91 4.70 -19.88
C MET A 58 0.70 5.54 -19.45
N TYR A 59 0.43 6.65 -20.14
CA TYR A 59 -0.74 7.50 -19.84
C TYR A 59 -2.07 6.80 -20.13
N GLN A 60 -2.13 5.93 -21.13
CA GLN A 60 -3.30 5.08 -21.35
C GLN A 60 -3.57 4.21 -20.13
N ARG A 61 -2.57 3.48 -19.62
CA ARG A 61 -2.70 2.68 -18.41
C ARG A 61 -3.06 3.52 -17.18
N LEU A 62 -2.49 4.72 -17.04
CA LEU A 62 -2.84 5.64 -15.95
C LEU A 62 -4.29 6.12 -16.04
N ASN A 63 -4.78 6.41 -17.25
CA ASN A 63 -6.16 6.81 -17.47
C ASN A 63 -7.13 5.65 -17.19
N GLU A 64 -6.82 4.43 -17.64
CA GLU A 64 -7.61 3.23 -17.33
C GLU A 64 -7.67 2.98 -15.82
N LYS A 65 -6.54 3.13 -15.12
CA LYS A 65 -6.49 3.04 -13.65
C LYS A 65 -7.36 4.12 -13.00
N LYS A 66 -7.32 5.36 -13.48
CA LYS A 66 -8.14 6.46 -12.96
C LYS A 66 -9.64 6.23 -13.22
N GLN A 67 -10.00 5.65 -14.35
CA GLN A 67 -11.40 5.30 -14.67
C GLN A 67 -11.94 4.20 -13.75
N ASN A 68 -11.10 3.26 -13.34
CA ASN A 68 -11.48 2.15 -12.46
C ASN A 68 -11.20 2.41 -10.97
N GLU A 69 -10.58 3.55 -10.61
CA GLU A 69 -10.08 3.85 -9.26
C GLU A 69 -11.13 3.56 -8.17
N TRP A 70 -12.37 4.01 -8.36
CA TRP A 70 -13.43 3.85 -7.37
C TRP A 70 -14.04 2.45 -7.33
N ILE A 71 -14.00 1.73 -8.45
CA ILE A 71 -14.40 0.32 -8.49
C ILE A 71 -13.38 -0.51 -7.71
N ASP A 72 -12.09 -0.31 -7.99
CA ASP A 72 -10.99 -1.01 -7.35
C ASP A 72 -10.88 -0.67 -5.86
N ALA A 73 -11.09 0.60 -5.51
CA ALA A 73 -11.19 1.03 -4.12
C ALA A 73 -12.37 0.35 -3.42
N GLY A 74 -13.55 0.30 -4.04
CA GLY A 74 -14.70 -0.43 -3.49
C GLY A 74 -14.35 -1.87 -3.10
N TYR A 75 -13.63 -2.61 -3.97
CA TYR A 75 -13.15 -3.96 -3.66
C TYR A 75 -12.12 -4.00 -2.53
N THR A 76 -11.16 -3.07 -2.54
CA THR A 76 -10.15 -2.96 -1.48
C THR A 76 -10.80 -2.74 -0.11
N HIS A 77 -11.85 -1.93 -0.05
CA HIS A 77 -12.58 -1.66 1.18
C HIS A 77 -13.48 -2.83 1.62
N LEU A 78 -13.96 -3.68 0.70
CA LEU A 78 -14.59 -4.95 1.05
C LEU A 78 -13.58 -5.91 1.70
N CYS A 79 -12.32 -5.91 1.24
CA CYS A 79 -11.27 -6.68 1.89
C CYS A 79 -11.11 -6.26 3.35
N ILE A 80 -11.16 -4.96 3.67
CA ILE A 80 -11.01 -4.45 5.05
C ILE A 80 -12.11 -5.02 5.98
N ILE A 81 -13.34 -5.15 5.51
CA ILE A 81 -14.42 -5.82 6.27
C ILE A 81 -14.04 -7.28 6.57
N GLN A 82 -13.62 -8.03 5.56
CA GLN A 82 -13.24 -9.44 5.74
C GLN A 82 -11.97 -9.59 6.58
N GLN A 83 -11.02 -8.64 6.53
CA GLN A 83 -9.83 -8.65 7.38
C GLN A 83 -10.21 -8.61 8.85
N LYS A 84 -11.20 -7.80 9.21
CA LYS A 84 -11.71 -7.74 10.60
C LYS A 84 -12.28 -9.08 11.05
N LYS A 85 -13.07 -9.74 10.19
CA LYS A 85 -13.60 -11.09 10.49
C LYS A 85 -12.49 -12.12 10.65
N LEU A 86 -11.50 -12.09 9.75
CA LEU A 86 -10.34 -12.97 9.82
C LEU A 86 -9.56 -12.76 11.12
N PHE A 87 -9.41 -11.51 11.56
CA PHE A 87 -8.74 -11.17 12.82
C PHE A 87 -9.53 -11.63 14.04
N ASP A 88 -10.86 -11.53 14.02
CA ASP A 88 -11.73 -12.04 15.08
C ASP A 88 -11.63 -13.58 15.18
N ALA A 89 -11.64 -14.26 14.03
CA ALA A 89 -11.40 -15.70 13.95
C ALA A 89 -10.00 -16.07 14.48
N GLN A 90 -8.98 -15.26 14.16
CA GLN A 90 -7.63 -15.42 14.71
C GLN A 90 -7.62 -15.33 16.23
N CYS A 91 -8.29 -14.34 16.82
CA CYS A 91 -8.36 -14.18 18.28
C CYS A 91 -9.02 -15.40 18.95
N LEU A 92 -10.13 -15.88 18.40
CA LEU A 92 -10.85 -17.04 18.93
C LEU A 92 -10.05 -18.34 18.78
N TRP A 93 -9.44 -18.57 17.61
CA TRP A 93 -8.62 -19.74 17.35
C TRP A 93 -7.41 -19.80 18.27
N ARG A 94 -6.69 -18.68 18.42
CA ARG A 94 -5.52 -18.59 19.31
C ARG A 94 -5.88 -18.81 20.79
N ALA A 95 -7.09 -18.45 21.18
CA ALA A 95 -7.66 -18.70 22.51
C ALA A 95 -8.21 -20.12 22.72
N ASP A 96 -8.08 -20.99 21.72
CA ASP A 96 -8.60 -22.37 21.74
C ASP A 96 -10.14 -22.44 21.85
N GLN A 97 -10.84 -21.40 21.36
CA GLN A 97 -12.31 -21.29 21.38
C GLN A 97 -12.96 -21.55 20.02
N LEU A 98 -12.15 -21.69 18.96
CA LEU A 98 -12.61 -21.95 17.60
C LEU A 98 -11.63 -22.93 16.93
N ASP A 99 -12.17 -23.96 16.28
CA ASP A 99 -11.41 -24.89 15.48
C ASP A 99 -11.63 -24.60 13.99
N ILE A 100 -10.55 -24.47 13.22
CA ILE A 100 -10.58 -24.12 11.80
C ILE A 100 -9.67 -25.10 11.06
N LYS A 101 -10.26 -25.94 10.21
CA LYS A 101 -9.55 -27.02 9.51
C LYS A 101 -8.44 -26.50 8.60
N GLU A 102 -8.62 -25.33 8.01
CA GLU A 102 -7.67 -24.68 7.10
C GLU A 102 -6.50 -24.00 7.81
N ILE A 103 -6.52 -23.93 9.15
CA ILE A 103 -5.51 -23.26 9.97
C ILE A 103 -4.80 -24.30 10.85
N GLU A 104 -3.50 -24.47 10.61
CA GLU A 104 -2.65 -25.37 11.39
C GLU A 104 -1.79 -24.57 12.40
N VAL A 105 -1.41 -23.34 12.04
CA VAL A 105 -0.54 -22.47 12.83
C VAL A 105 -0.95 -21.00 12.70
N CYS A 106 -0.50 -20.15 13.63
CA CYS A 106 -0.78 -18.71 13.64
C CYS A 106 -0.41 -18.01 12.31
N PHE A 107 0.67 -18.46 11.66
CA PHE A 107 1.12 -17.89 10.39
C PHE A 107 0.10 -18.08 9.24
N ASP A 108 -0.79 -19.07 9.31
CA ASP A 108 -1.78 -19.31 8.26
C ASP A 108 -2.79 -18.15 8.14
N PHE A 109 -3.04 -17.39 9.22
CA PHE A 109 -3.84 -16.15 9.14
C PHE A 109 -3.16 -15.09 8.27
N LEU A 110 -1.84 -14.95 8.31
CA LEU A 110 -1.09 -14.03 7.44
C LEU A 110 -1.14 -14.46 5.96
N VAL A 111 -1.28 -15.77 5.71
CA VAL A 111 -1.48 -16.30 4.36
C VAL A 111 -2.87 -15.92 3.85
N TRP A 112 -3.91 -16.19 4.66
CA TRP A 112 -5.29 -15.86 4.32
C TRP A 112 -5.57 -14.35 4.22
N GLU A 113 -4.77 -13.52 4.89
CA GLU A 113 -4.78 -12.07 4.71
C GLU A 113 -4.67 -11.68 3.22
N LYS A 114 -3.87 -12.42 2.44
CA LYS A 114 -3.60 -12.11 1.03
C LYS A 114 -4.71 -12.54 0.08
N ASP A 115 -5.67 -13.35 0.55
CA ASP A 115 -6.80 -13.82 -0.26
C ASP A 115 -8.13 -13.80 0.53
N VAL A 116 -8.31 -12.75 1.33
CA VAL A 116 -9.35 -12.69 2.37
C VAL A 116 -10.78 -12.73 1.82
N LEU A 117 -11.01 -12.27 0.58
CA LEU A 117 -12.33 -12.34 -0.06
C LEU A 117 -12.72 -13.76 -0.49
N ASN A 118 -11.73 -14.65 -0.62
CA ASN A 118 -11.95 -16.06 -0.95
C ASN A 118 -11.80 -16.99 0.27
N CYS A 119 -11.52 -16.45 1.45
CA CYS A 119 -11.36 -17.20 2.69
C CYS A 119 -12.61 -18.07 3.00
N PRO A 120 -12.47 -19.40 3.14
CA PRO A 120 -13.61 -20.32 3.16
C PRO A 120 -14.30 -20.46 4.52
N PHE A 121 -13.63 -20.07 5.61
CA PHE A 121 -14.10 -20.29 6.99
C PHE A 121 -14.58 -19.02 7.69
N ILE A 122 -14.58 -17.87 6.99
CA ILE A 122 -15.24 -16.65 7.47
C ILE A 122 -16.51 -16.43 6.65
N GLU A 123 -17.55 -15.89 7.29
CA GLU A 123 -18.80 -15.60 6.61
C GLU A 123 -18.61 -14.52 5.53
N ASP A 124 -19.38 -14.65 4.45
CA ASP A 124 -19.45 -13.62 3.41
C ASP A 124 -19.86 -12.28 4.02
N ILE A 125 -19.47 -11.18 3.36
CA ILE A 125 -19.90 -9.84 3.72
C ILE A 125 -21.44 -9.74 3.66
N THR A 126 -22.03 -9.11 4.67
CA THR A 126 -23.47 -8.85 4.78
C THR A 126 -23.83 -7.41 4.37
N GLU A 127 -25.08 -7.17 4.01
CA GLU A 127 -25.58 -5.80 3.75
C GLU A 127 -25.44 -4.90 4.98
N GLN A 128 -25.69 -5.43 6.18
CA GLN A 128 -25.56 -4.69 7.43
C GLN A 128 -24.14 -4.16 7.67
N GLU A 129 -23.12 -4.96 7.31
CA GLU A 129 -21.72 -4.56 7.43
C GLU A 129 -21.32 -3.53 6.39
N VAL A 130 -21.91 -3.61 5.19
CA VAL A 130 -21.76 -2.58 4.16
C VAL A 130 -22.36 -1.27 4.64
N ASP A 131 -23.55 -1.30 5.25
CA ASP A 131 -24.18 -0.12 5.85
C ASP A 131 -23.30 0.49 6.95
N TRP A 132 -22.74 -0.36 7.84
CA TRP A 132 -21.81 0.09 8.88
C TRP A 132 -20.54 0.70 8.32
N TYR A 133 -19.97 0.11 7.27
CA TYR A 133 -18.78 0.65 6.63
C TYR A 133 -19.07 1.99 5.94
N CYS A 134 -20.22 2.13 5.29
CA CYS A 134 -20.69 3.42 4.75
C CYS A 134 -20.86 4.47 5.87
N GLN A 135 -21.40 4.08 7.03
CA GLN A 135 -21.48 4.97 8.20
C GLN A 135 -20.09 5.38 8.69
N TYR A 136 -19.15 4.44 8.75
CA TYR A 136 -17.75 4.71 9.09
C TYR A 136 -17.13 5.71 8.12
N LEU A 137 -17.23 5.49 6.80
CA LEU A 137 -16.72 6.40 5.78
C LEU A 137 -17.38 7.79 5.79
N SER A 138 -18.58 7.92 6.36
CA SER A 138 -19.25 9.21 6.51
C SER A 138 -18.77 10.02 7.72
N GLN A 139 -17.92 9.44 8.57
CA GLN A 139 -17.28 10.16 9.66
C GLN A 139 -16.23 11.13 9.11
N ASN A 140 -16.10 12.30 9.74
CA ASN A 140 -15.07 13.26 9.33
C ASN A 140 -13.68 12.76 9.76
N ASN A 141 -12.70 12.86 8.85
CA ASN A 141 -11.29 12.52 9.08
C ASN A 141 -11.00 11.02 9.26
N VAL A 142 -11.67 10.16 8.51
CA VAL A 142 -11.30 8.73 8.42
C VAL A 142 -9.91 8.59 7.81
N ASP A 143 -9.01 7.87 8.49
CA ASP A 143 -7.68 7.61 7.95
C ASP A 143 -7.70 6.47 6.92
N LEU A 144 -7.75 6.83 5.63
CA LEU A 144 -7.66 5.88 4.53
C LEU A 144 -6.24 5.34 4.28
N LYS A 145 -5.22 5.79 5.03
CA LYS A 145 -3.81 5.36 4.85
C LYS A 145 -3.56 3.94 5.35
N GLN A 146 -4.49 3.36 6.12
CA GLN A 146 -4.51 1.94 6.45
C GLN A 146 -4.90 1.11 5.21
N GLY A 147 -3.94 0.94 4.28
CA GLY A 147 -4.08 0.20 3.03
C GLY A 147 -3.40 -1.17 3.01
N TRP A 148 -2.99 -1.64 1.83
CA TRP A 148 -2.28 -2.92 1.58
C TRP A 148 -1.12 -3.18 2.55
N LEU A 149 -0.31 -2.16 2.85
CA LEU A 149 0.85 -2.29 3.76
C LEU A 149 0.47 -2.43 5.24
N SER A 150 -0.81 -2.41 5.58
CA SER A 150 -1.27 -2.64 6.95
C SER A 150 -1.20 -4.14 7.23
N ASN A 151 -0.45 -4.52 8.26
CA ASN A 151 -0.41 -5.91 8.73
C ASN A 151 -1.71 -6.22 9.46
N TRP A 152 -2.80 -6.43 8.72
CA TRP A 152 -4.15 -6.62 9.27
C TRP A 152 -4.24 -7.78 10.25
N GLN A 153 -3.38 -8.79 10.09
CA GLN A 153 -3.32 -9.95 10.97
C GLN A 153 -2.19 -9.86 12.02
N ASP A 154 -1.63 -8.67 12.29
CA ASP A 154 -0.59 -8.43 13.31
C ASP A 154 -1.14 -8.48 14.73
N TYR A 155 -1.40 -9.70 15.18
CA TYR A 155 -2.01 -10.02 16.46
C TYR A 155 -1.32 -9.34 17.65
N GLU A 156 0.01 -9.35 17.69
CA GLU A 156 0.78 -8.82 18.82
C GLU A 156 0.67 -7.29 18.88
N ASN A 157 0.96 -6.59 17.79
CA ASN A 157 0.95 -5.12 17.76
C ASN A 157 -0.46 -4.56 17.95
N ILE A 158 -1.49 -5.21 17.38
CA ILE A 158 -2.88 -4.78 17.53
C ILE A 158 -3.34 -4.94 18.99
N LYS A 159 -3.01 -6.07 19.63
CA LYS A 159 -3.38 -6.28 21.03
C LYS A 159 -2.59 -5.41 22.01
N GLU A 160 -1.30 -5.20 21.76
CA GLU A 160 -0.49 -4.27 22.55
C GLU A 160 -1.05 -2.85 22.46
N ALA A 161 -1.40 -2.40 21.26
CA ALA A 161 -2.03 -1.11 21.06
C ALA A 161 -3.37 -1.02 21.81
N TYR A 162 -4.22 -2.04 21.74
CA TYR A 162 -5.47 -2.06 22.51
C TYR A 162 -5.24 -2.00 24.03
N ALA A 163 -4.26 -2.76 24.55
CA ALA A 163 -3.97 -2.79 25.98
C ALA A 163 -3.36 -1.49 26.53
N THR A 164 -2.75 -0.68 25.67
CA THR A 164 -2.07 0.58 26.02
C THR A 164 -2.87 1.83 25.65
N ASP A 165 -4.20 1.70 25.51
CA ASP A 165 -5.12 2.78 25.09
C ASP A 165 -4.68 3.44 23.76
N ASN A 166 -4.26 2.57 22.82
CA ASN A 166 -3.78 2.92 21.50
C ASN A 166 -2.61 3.92 21.49
N GLY A 167 -1.73 3.87 22.51
CA GLY A 167 -0.57 4.76 22.64
C GLY A 167 0.36 4.78 21.42
N ASN A 168 0.37 3.70 20.62
CA ASN A 168 1.11 3.57 19.36
C ASN A 168 0.24 3.59 18.09
N ARG A 169 -1.08 3.81 18.19
CA ARG A 169 -2.05 3.89 17.06
C ARG A 169 -1.96 2.75 16.03
N ASN A 170 -1.76 1.51 16.48
CA ASN A 170 -1.70 0.34 15.58
C ASN A 170 -3.02 -0.43 15.47
N VAL A 171 -4.06 -0.09 16.26
CA VAL A 171 -5.39 -0.69 16.02
C VAL A 171 -6.01 -0.01 14.79
N PRO A 172 -6.47 -0.78 13.79
CA PRO A 172 -7.14 -0.17 12.65
C PRO A 172 -8.42 0.57 13.05
N GLU A 173 -8.67 1.78 12.52
CA GLU A 173 -9.83 2.59 12.93
C GLU A 173 -11.16 1.86 12.66
N TRP A 174 -11.22 1.12 11.55
CA TRP A 174 -12.37 0.24 11.24
C TRP A 174 -12.58 -0.83 12.31
N TYR A 175 -11.53 -1.37 12.93
CA TYR A 175 -11.65 -2.42 13.94
C TYR A 175 -12.34 -1.87 15.18
N ASP A 176 -11.97 -0.68 15.63
CA ASP A 176 -12.60 0.01 16.75
C ASP A 176 -14.07 0.34 16.46
N PHE A 177 -14.35 0.90 15.28
CA PHE A 177 -15.72 1.19 14.87
C PHE A 177 -16.58 -0.07 14.84
N HIS A 178 -16.08 -1.14 14.22
CA HIS A 178 -16.78 -2.42 14.12
C HIS A 178 -16.98 -3.05 15.52
N ASN A 179 -15.96 -3.04 16.37
CA ASN A 179 -16.04 -3.53 17.75
C ASN A 179 -17.11 -2.80 18.56
N GLY A 180 -17.27 -1.48 18.35
CA GLY A 180 -18.36 -0.71 18.96
C GLY A 180 -19.77 -1.15 18.51
N LYS A 181 -19.91 -1.73 17.31
CA LYS A 181 -21.18 -2.26 16.80
C LYS A 181 -21.47 -3.69 17.26
N THR A 182 -20.45 -4.53 17.33
CA THR A 182 -20.62 -5.98 17.59
C THR A 182 -20.31 -6.41 19.02
N GLY A 183 -19.56 -5.61 19.78
CA GLY A 183 -19.03 -6.00 21.08
C GLY A 183 -17.76 -6.86 21.00
N ASN A 184 -17.21 -7.08 19.79
CA ASN A 184 -16.04 -7.95 19.58
C ASN A 184 -14.72 -7.39 20.16
N GLY A 185 -14.72 -6.20 20.77
CA GLY A 185 -13.57 -5.68 21.51
C GLY A 185 -13.11 -6.64 22.63
N ILE A 186 -14.01 -7.47 23.16
CA ILE A 186 -13.67 -8.51 24.13
C ILE A 186 -12.71 -9.59 23.57
N LEU A 187 -12.67 -9.79 22.26
CA LEU A 187 -11.78 -10.79 21.65
C LEU A 187 -10.31 -10.41 21.82
N LEU A 188 -10.01 -9.11 21.89
CA LEU A 188 -8.65 -8.59 22.06
C LEU A 188 -8.06 -8.93 23.43
N ILE A 189 -8.88 -9.25 24.44
CA ILE A 189 -8.39 -9.65 25.77
C ILE A 189 -8.22 -11.16 25.95
N LEU A 190 -8.61 -11.97 24.95
CA LEU A 190 -8.51 -13.41 25.04
C LEU A 190 -7.04 -13.87 25.12
N PRO A 191 -6.73 -14.99 25.81
CA PRO A 191 -5.36 -15.49 25.90
C PRO A 191 -4.87 -16.03 24.56
N ASP A 192 -3.56 -16.03 24.37
CA ASP A 192 -2.90 -16.65 23.21
C ASP A 192 -2.36 -18.04 23.58
N LEU A 193 -3.25 -19.02 23.71
CA LEU A 193 -2.86 -20.37 24.13
C LEU A 193 -2.09 -21.10 23.02
N ARG A 194 -2.58 -21.02 21.77
CA ARG A 194 -1.96 -21.71 20.63
C ARG A 194 -0.62 -21.07 20.24
N GLY A 195 -0.54 -19.74 20.18
CA GLY A 195 0.73 -19.06 19.88
C GLY A 195 1.81 -19.32 20.94
N GLN A 196 1.42 -19.45 22.22
CA GLN A 196 2.34 -19.89 23.28
C GLN A 196 2.86 -21.32 23.04
N ARG A 197 2.00 -22.27 22.65
CA ARG A 197 2.40 -23.65 22.31
C ARG A 197 3.33 -23.66 21.09
N GLU A 198 3.01 -22.91 20.03
CA GLU A 198 3.87 -22.80 18.84
C GLU A 198 5.26 -22.25 19.20
N LYS A 199 5.31 -21.18 20.01
CA LYS A 199 6.57 -20.58 20.47
C LYS A 199 7.40 -21.56 21.29
N PHE A 200 6.75 -22.35 22.15
CA PHE A 200 7.40 -23.40 22.92
C PHE A 200 8.07 -24.44 22.02
N TYR A 201 7.34 -25.03 21.06
CA TYR A 201 7.90 -26.02 20.15
C TYR A 201 8.98 -25.43 19.23
N ALA A 202 8.76 -24.22 18.69
CA ALA A 202 9.76 -23.54 17.88
C ALA A 202 11.07 -23.31 18.65
N ASN A 203 10.99 -22.98 19.95
CA ASN A 203 12.17 -22.83 20.80
C ASN A 203 12.91 -24.14 21.03
N LEU A 204 12.21 -25.25 21.29
CA LEU A 204 12.83 -26.58 21.40
C LEU A 204 13.59 -26.96 20.13
N ALA A 205 12.99 -26.72 18.96
CA ALA A 205 13.64 -27.00 17.68
C ALA A 205 14.88 -26.12 17.44
N ARG A 206 14.82 -24.83 17.80
CA ARG A 206 15.97 -23.91 17.72
C ARG A 206 17.09 -24.28 18.67
N GLU A 207 16.78 -24.72 19.89
CA GLU A 207 17.77 -25.20 20.86
C GLU A 207 18.45 -26.48 20.39
N ALA A 208 17.69 -27.44 19.86
CA ALA A 208 18.25 -28.64 19.26
C ALA A 208 19.17 -28.29 18.07
N MET A 209 18.74 -27.39 17.19
CA MET A 209 19.55 -26.94 16.06
C MET A 209 20.84 -26.23 16.50
N ARG A 210 20.79 -25.39 17.54
CA ARG A 210 21.98 -24.73 18.11
C ARG A 210 22.97 -25.71 18.75
N ARG A 211 22.49 -26.84 19.28
CA ARG A 211 23.35 -27.92 19.80
C ARG A 211 23.95 -28.76 18.67
N GLU A 212 23.18 -29.02 17.61
CA GLU A 212 23.57 -29.80 16.43
C GLU A 212 24.54 -29.00 15.53
N ASN A 213 24.37 -27.67 15.45
CA ASN A 213 25.18 -26.75 14.68
C ASN A 213 25.62 -25.57 15.57
N PRO A 214 26.91 -25.48 15.96
CA PRO A 214 27.41 -24.34 16.71
C PRO A 214 27.18 -23.04 15.93
N PRO A 215 27.03 -21.89 16.62
CA PRO A 215 26.74 -20.63 15.96
C PRO A 215 27.80 -20.31 14.89
N PRO A 216 27.40 -19.69 13.77
CA PRO A 216 28.34 -19.27 12.74
C PRO A 216 29.43 -18.35 13.32
N PRO A 217 30.57 -18.21 12.64
CA PRO A 217 31.64 -17.30 13.06
C PRO A 217 31.11 -15.86 13.30
N PRO A 218 31.84 -15.06 14.10
CA PRO A 218 31.43 -13.70 14.42
C PRO A 218 31.09 -12.89 13.16
N ARG A 219 30.04 -12.07 13.30
CA ARG A 219 29.51 -11.21 12.24
C ARG A 219 30.62 -10.32 11.68
N ASP A 220 30.60 -10.07 10.38
CA ASP A 220 31.52 -9.13 9.73
C ASP A 220 31.38 -7.75 10.40
N PRO A 221 32.45 -7.19 10.99
CA PRO A 221 32.42 -5.86 11.61
C PRO A 221 31.95 -4.76 10.66
N GLU A 222 32.04 -4.97 9.34
CA GLU A 222 31.49 -4.05 8.34
C GLU A 222 29.98 -3.86 8.47
N LEU A 223 29.26 -4.90 8.89
CA LEU A 223 27.80 -4.86 9.08
C LEU A 223 27.38 -4.08 10.33
N ASP A 224 28.31 -3.76 11.23
CA ASP A 224 28.07 -2.97 12.43
C ASP A 224 28.32 -1.46 12.20
N LYS A 225 28.82 -1.07 11.02
CA LYS A 225 28.99 0.35 10.67
C LYS A 225 27.63 1.03 10.46
N PRO A 226 27.48 2.30 10.88
CA PRO A 226 26.23 3.03 10.68
C PRO A 226 25.94 3.22 9.20
N TRP A 227 24.66 3.11 8.83
CA TRP A 227 24.21 3.41 7.48
C TRP A 227 24.28 4.90 7.22
N MET A 228 24.96 5.30 6.14
CA MET A 228 25.04 6.69 5.70
C MET A 228 23.81 7.03 4.84
N ASN A 229 22.95 7.90 5.35
CA ASN A 229 21.80 8.38 4.60
C ASN A 229 22.23 9.40 3.54
N PHE A 230 22.31 8.99 2.28
CA PHE A 230 22.71 9.87 1.18
C PHE A 230 21.73 11.02 0.89
N MET A 231 20.55 11.04 1.49
CA MET A 231 19.58 12.14 1.37
C MET A 231 19.67 13.15 2.51
N GLU A 232 20.45 12.88 3.56
CA GLU A 232 20.53 13.74 4.74
C GLU A 232 21.39 14.97 4.48
N THR A 233 20.75 16.13 4.32
CA THR A 233 21.41 17.41 3.98
C THR A 233 22.46 17.83 4.99
N ASN A 234 22.32 17.46 6.27
CA ASN A 234 23.34 17.70 7.28
C ASN A 234 24.63 16.92 7.01
N LEU A 235 24.55 15.64 6.60
CA LEU A 235 25.73 14.86 6.22
C LEU A 235 26.42 15.46 4.99
N HIS A 236 25.66 15.99 4.03
CA HIS A 236 26.22 16.73 2.88
C HIS A 236 26.96 17.99 3.32
N LEU A 237 26.41 18.76 4.26
CA LEU A 237 27.09 19.95 4.80
C LEU A 237 28.34 19.58 5.62
N GLU A 238 28.31 18.50 6.39
CA GLU A 238 29.47 18.00 7.14
C GLU A 238 30.61 17.58 6.21
N LEU A 239 30.29 16.89 5.12
CA LEU A 239 31.27 16.53 4.10
C LEU A 239 31.78 17.77 3.36
N ALA A 240 30.88 18.66 2.91
CA ALA A 240 31.24 19.89 2.20
C ALA A 240 32.18 20.77 3.03
N LYS A 241 31.99 20.84 4.35
CA LYS A 241 32.87 21.56 5.27
C LYS A 241 34.31 21.03 5.27
N GLN A 242 34.52 19.75 4.93
CA GLN A 242 35.83 19.10 4.90
C GLN A 242 36.52 19.20 3.54
N ILE A 243 35.75 19.15 2.44
CA ILE A 243 36.30 18.99 1.08
C ILE A 243 36.17 20.24 0.20
N GLU A 244 35.20 21.11 0.48
CA GLU A 244 34.91 22.27 -0.37
C GLU A 244 35.58 23.55 0.13
N ASP A 245 35.78 24.50 -0.79
CA ASP A 245 36.24 25.83 -0.43
C ASP A 245 35.16 26.65 0.29
N LYS A 246 35.56 27.75 0.95
CA LYS A 246 34.68 28.58 1.77
C LYS A 246 33.50 29.18 0.99
N HIS A 247 33.68 29.49 -0.29
CA HIS A 247 32.60 30.05 -1.10
C HIS A 247 31.57 28.97 -1.43
N THR A 248 32.03 27.82 -1.91
CA THR A 248 31.17 26.68 -2.26
C THR A 248 30.40 26.16 -1.04
N PHE A 249 31.08 25.96 0.09
CA PHE A 249 30.41 25.56 1.34
C PHE A 249 29.31 26.54 1.76
N ARG A 250 29.55 27.85 1.64
CA ARG A 250 28.54 28.87 1.95
C ARG A 250 27.33 28.75 1.01
N LEU A 251 27.54 28.58 -0.29
CA LEU A 251 26.43 28.42 -1.25
C LEU A 251 25.60 27.17 -0.95
N MET A 252 26.26 26.07 -0.58
CA MET A 252 25.57 24.84 -0.18
C MET A 252 24.76 25.05 1.11
N GLN A 253 25.31 25.75 2.10
CA GLN A 253 24.61 26.09 3.33
C GLN A 253 23.36 26.94 3.05
N GLU A 254 23.48 28.00 2.26
CA GLU A 254 22.36 28.87 1.88
C GLU A 254 21.28 28.08 1.12
N TYR A 255 21.67 27.16 0.22
CA TYR A 255 20.74 26.29 -0.49
C TYR A 255 19.95 25.40 0.47
N VAL A 256 20.62 24.72 1.41
CA VAL A 256 19.96 23.85 2.39
C VAL A 256 18.99 24.66 3.25
N THR A 257 19.41 25.80 3.78
CA THR A 257 18.54 26.68 4.58
C THR A 257 17.36 27.21 3.78
N ALA A 258 17.55 27.63 2.54
CA ALA A 258 16.47 28.13 1.69
C ALA A 258 15.47 27.05 1.25
N THR A 259 15.86 25.77 1.30
CA THR A 259 15.03 24.64 0.84
C THR A 259 14.56 23.72 1.95
N GLU A 260 14.92 23.98 3.21
CA GLU A 260 14.55 23.16 4.38
C GLU A 260 13.05 22.87 4.43
N HIS A 261 12.22 23.90 4.21
CA HIS A 261 10.77 23.74 4.20
C HIS A 261 10.24 22.96 2.99
N HIS A 262 10.89 23.03 1.83
CA HIS A 262 10.50 22.29 0.63
C HIS A 262 10.78 20.79 0.72
N GLN A 263 11.68 20.40 1.63
CA GLN A 263 12.06 19.01 1.90
C GLN A 263 11.28 18.43 3.08
N SER A 264 10.36 19.19 3.67
CA SER A 264 9.50 18.68 4.73
C SER A 264 8.41 17.78 4.15
N TYR A 265 8.14 16.67 4.86
CA TYR A 265 7.07 15.74 4.52
C TYR A 265 5.72 16.45 4.37
N GLU A 266 5.44 17.43 5.23
CA GLU A 266 4.19 18.19 5.23
C GLU A 266 4.05 19.08 4.00
N TYR A 267 5.15 19.65 3.51
CA TYR A 267 5.12 20.46 2.29
C TYR A 267 4.91 19.58 1.06
N GLU A 268 5.68 18.50 0.92
CA GLU A 268 5.53 17.56 -0.19
C GLU A 268 4.10 17.01 -0.24
N ARG A 269 3.57 16.57 0.91
CA ARG A 269 2.21 16.05 1.01
C ARG A 269 1.16 17.07 0.56
N ALA A 270 1.29 18.32 0.99
CA ALA A 270 0.36 19.37 0.60
C ALA A 270 0.39 19.67 -0.91
N GLN A 271 1.56 19.58 -1.55
CA GLN A 271 1.67 19.72 -3.01
C GLN A 271 0.99 18.56 -3.74
N GLU A 272 1.14 17.34 -3.24
CA GLU A 272 0.44 16.17 -3.79
C GLU A 272 -1.08 16.30 -3.65
N ASP A 273 -1.57 16.69 -2.48
CA ASP A 273 -2.99 16.86 -2.21
C ASP A 273 -3.58 17.99 -3.07
N PHE A 274 -2.89 19.12 -3.19
CA PHE A 274 -3.31 20.21 -4.06
C PHE A 274 -3.37 19.78 -5.54
N ARG A 275 -2.36 19.06 -6.02
CA ARG A 275 -2.34 18.51 -7.38
C ARG A 275 -3.50 17.55 -7.60
N TYR A 276 -3.74 16.63 -6.65
CA TYR A 276 -4.85 15.68 -6.73
C TYR A 276 -6.21 16.38 -6.83
N LEU A 277 -6.46 17.36 -5.96
CA LEU A 277 -7.71 18.15 -5.98
C LEU A 277 -7.86 18.92 -7.30
N SER A 278 -6.77 19.47 -7.83
CA SER A 278 -6.78 20.23 -9.09
C SER A 278 -7.05 19.36 -10.33
N GLU A 279 -6.87 18.05 -10.23
CA GLU A 279 -7.17 17.11 -11.31
C GLU A 279 -8.63 16.66 -11.36
N ILE A 280 -9.43 16.99 -10.35
CA ILE A 280 -10.87 16.70 -10.30
C ILE A 280 -11.59 17.76 -11.14
N LYS A 281 -12.22 17.34 -12.24
CA LYS A 281 -12.82 18.25 -13.23
C LYS A 281 -14.35 18.30 -13.17
N ASP A 282 -14.96 17.21 -12.72
CA ASP A 282 -16.39 16.97 -12.87
C ASP A 282 -17.19 17.31 -11.61
N GLU A 283 -16.52 17.77 -10.54
CA GLU A 283 -17.13 18.06 -9.26
C GLU A 283 -16.38 19.14 -8.48
N LEU A 284 -17.11 19.91 -7.68
CA LEU A 284 -16.53 20.83 -6.70
C LEU A 284 -16.23 20.10 -5.39
N VAL A 285 -14.98 20.13 -4.95
CA VAL A 285 -14.58 19.58 -3.65
C VAL A 285 -14.45 20.71 -2.63
N PRO A 286 -15.28 20.74 -1.57
CA PRO A 286 -15.16 21.76 -0.53
C PRO A 286 -13.87 21.56 0.27
N ILE A 287 -13.16 22.67 0.53
CA ILE A 287 -12.01 22.72 1.43
C ILE A 287 -12.43 23.47 2.68
N GLU A 288 -12.49 22.77 3.81
CA GLU A 288 -12.89 23.37 5.09
C GLU A 288 -11.80 24.31 5.62
N SER A 289 -12.23 25.32 6.40
CA SER A 289 -11.28 26.20 7.07
C SER A 289 -10.48 25.43 8.11
N HIS A 290 -9.16 25.64 8.11
CA HIS A 290 -8.25 25.07 9.09
C HIS A 290 -7.12 26.06 9.38
N TYR A 291 -6.56 25.99 10.60
CA TYR A 291 -5.42 26.84 10.97
C TYR A 291 -4.17 26.57 10.12
N ASP A 292 -4.00 25.31 9.72
CA ASP A 292 -2.97 24.87 8.78
C ASP A 292 -3.61 24.45 7.45
N TYR A 293 -3.32 25.18 6.36
CA TYR A 293 -3.85 24.89 5.02
C TYR A 293 -3.44 23.51 4.51
N ARG A 294 -2.29 22.97 4.95
CA ARG A 294 -1.79 21.65 4.53
C ARG A 294 -2.71 20.55 5.05
N GLN A 295 -3.16 20.69 6.29
CA GLN A 295 -4.17 19.81 6.87
C GLN A 295 -5.54 20.01 6.22
N ALA A 296 -5.92 21.24 5.85
CA ALA A 296 -7.17 21.48 5.11
C ALA A 296 -7.20 20.70 3.78
N LEU A 297 -6.08 20.74 3.03
CA LEU A 297 -5.94 20.00 1.77
C LEU A 297 -6.02 18.48 1.99
N SER A 298 -5.26 17.94 2.95
CA SER A 298 -5.29 16.50 3.28
C SER A 298 -6.70 16.03 3.63
N ARG A 299 -7.41 16.77 4.48
CA ARG A 299 -8.79 16.44 4.87
C ARG A 299 -9.76 16.52 3.70
N ALA A 300 -9.63 17.51 2.83
CA ALA A 300 -10.46 17.62 1.64
C ALA A 300 -10.28 16.41 0.71
N VAL A 301 -9.03 15.96 0.52
CA VAL A 301 -8.72 14.75 -0.26
C VAL A 301 -9.29 13.49 0.39
N GLU A 302 -9.09 13.31 1.70
CA GLU A 302 -9.57 12.14 2.44
C GLU A 302 -11.10 12.06 2.44
N ASN A 303 -11.79 13.18 2.73
CA ASN A 303 -13.25 13.25 2.70
C ASN A 303 -13.81 13.00 1.28
N TYR A 304 -13.17 13.57 0.25
CA TYR A 304 -13.53 13.29 -1.14
C TYR A 304 -13.44 11.80 -1.45
N LYS A 305 -12.30 11.16 -1.12
CA LYS A 305 -12.10 9.72 -1.32
C LYS A 305 -13.13 8.90 -0.56
N CYS A 306 -13.37 9.18 0.72
CA CYS A 306 -14.36 8.46 1.53
C CYS A 306 -15.75 8.49 0.88
N ARG A 307 -16.18 9.68 0.42
CA ARG A 307 -17.45 9.82 -0.28
C ARG A 307 -17.49 9.03 -1.59
N LYS A 308 -16.46 9.14 -2.43
CA LYS A 308 -16.41 8.40 -3.70
C LYS A 308 -16.39 6.89 -3.48
N ILE A 309 -15.69 6.41 -2.47
CA ILE A 309 -15.71 4.99 -2.07
C ILE A 309 -17.13 4.60 -1.66
N ALA A 310 -17.77 5.33 -0.75
CA ALA A 310 -19.13 5.06 -0.29
C ALA A 310 -20.15 5.03 -1.44
N GLU A 311 -20.07 5.96 -2.40
CA GLU A 311 -20.91 5.99 -3.61
C GLU A 311 -20.82 4.72 -4.45
N HIS A 312 -19.63 4.11 -4.53
CA HIS A 312 -19.37 2.92 -5.35
C HIS A 312 -19.46 1.62 -4.55
N PHE A 313 -19.53 1.69 -3.22
CA PHE A 313 -19.34 0.54 -2.34
C PHE A 313 -20.42 -0.53 -2.51
N TYR A 314 -21.69 -0.14 -2.59
CA TYR A 314 -22.78 -1.11 -2.85
C TYR A 314 -22.66 -1.77 -4.23
N SER A 315 -22.12 -1.07 -5.24
CA SER A 315 -21.90 -1.67 -6.56
C SER A 315 -20.82 -2.76 -6.48
N ALA A 316 -19.70 -2.47 -5.81
CA ALA A 316 -18.66 -3.45 -5.55
C ALA A 316 -19.21 -4.65 -4.75
N PHE A 317 -20.00 -4.40 -3.70
CA PHE A 317 -20.62 -5.44 -2.88
C PHE A 317 -21.56 -6.35 -3.69
N ARG A 318 -22.42 -5.78 -4.54
CA ARG A 318 -23.30 -6.58 -5.42
C ARG A 318 -22.50 -7.48 -6.35
N LYS A 319 -21.43 -6.97 -6.94
CA LYS A 319 -20.57 -7.75 -7.82
C LYS A 319 -19.81 -8.83 -7.04
N TYR A 320 -19.33 -8.53 -5.82
CA TYR A 320 -18.77 -9.52 -4.90
C TYR A 320 -19.76 -10.67 -4.63
N LYS A 321 -20.99 -10.36 -4.21
CA LYS A 321 -22.03 -11.37 -3.94
C LYS A 321 -22.36 -12.21 -5.17
N GLN A 322 -22.45 -11.59 -6.35
CA GLN A 322 -22.70 -12.30 -7.60
C GLN A 322 -21.58 -13.29 -7.92
N MET A 323 -20.31 -12.87 -7.80
CA MET A 323 -19.16 -13.75 -8.07
C MET A 323 -19.13 -14.94 -7.10
N ARG A 324 -19.40 -14.70 -5.81
CA ARG A 324 -19.51 -15.75 -4.80
C ARG A 324 -20.65 -16.73 -5.11
N TYR A 325 -21.83 -16.22 -5.46
CA TYR A 325 -22.98 -17.05 -5.85
C TYR A 325 -22.69 -17.93 -7.07
N MET A 326 -21.93 -17.43 -8.03
CA MET A 326 -21.52 -18.18 -9.23
C MET A 326 -20.35 -19.15 -8.97
N GLY A 327 -19.76 -19.15 -7.77
CA GLY A 327 -18.62 -19.99 -7.42
C GLY A 327 -17.29 -19.54 -8.06
N PHE A 328 -17.18 -18.27 -8.47
CA PHE A 328 -15.93 -17.74 -9.00
C PHE A 328 -15.00 -17.29 -7.87
N GLN A 329 -13.73 -17.65 -7.99
CA GLN A 329 -12.67 -17.07 -7.17
C GLN A 329 -12.44 -15.62 -7.60
N LEU A 330 -12.35 -14.74 -6.60
CA LEU A 330 -12.01 -13.33 -6.77
C LEU A 330 -10.49 -13.14 -6.83
N GLY A 331 -10.06 -11.97 -7.28
CA GLY A 331 -8.64 -11.61 -7.33
C GLY A 331 -7.99 -11.85 -8.70
N THR A 332 -6.84 -11.20 -8.85
CA THR A 332 -5.95 -11.19 -10.00
C THR A 332 -4.96 -12.34 -9.92
N GLU A 333 -4.30 -12.67 -11.04
CA GLU A 333 -3.23 -13.66 -11.05
C GLU A 333 -2.06 -13.26 -10.12
N VAL A 334 -1.79 -11.96 -9.98
CA VAL A 334 -0.76 -11.44 -9.07
C VAL A 334 -1.11 -11.74 -7.62
N GLU A 335 -2.37 -11.54 -7.21
CA GLU A 335 -2.83 -11.84 -5.84
C GLU A 335 -2.76 -13.35 -5.55
N LYS A 336 -3.09 -14.19 -6.53
CA LYS A 336 -2.93 -15.66 -6.41
C LYS A 336 -1.47 -16.08 -6.26
N GLU A 337 -0.56 -15.48 -7.02
CA GLU A 337 0.87 -15.71 -6.89
C GLU A 337 1.40 -15.27 -5.52
N GLN A 338 0.91 -14.15 -4.99
CA GLN A 338 1.25 -13.68 -3.64
C GLN A 338 0.77 -14.65 -2.56
N PHE A 339 -0.48 -15.11 -2.63
CA PHE A 339 -1.02 -16.12 -1.71
C PHE A 339 -0.14 -17.39 -1.69
N LYS A 340 0.24 -17.88 -2.89
CA LYS A 340 1.14 -19.03 -3.02
C LYS A 340 2.52 -18.74 -2.42
N SER A 341 3.09 -17.57 -2.69
CA SER A 341 4.39 -17.16 -2.13
C SER A 341 4.36 -17.13 -0.60
N PHE A 342 3.31 -16.55 -0.01
CA PHE A 342 3.13 -16.54 1.45
C PHE A 342 2.94 -17.94 2.04
N THR A 343 2.18 -18.80 1.35
CA THR A 343 2.05 -20.22 1.74
C THR A 343 3.42 -20.91 1.78
N ASP A 344 4.27 -20.67 0.78
CA ASP A 344 5.62 -21.23 0.71
C ASP A 344 6.53 -20.67 1.81
N LEU A 345 6.42 -19.37 2.14
CA LEU A 345 7.14 -18.73 3.23
C LEU A 345 6.78 -19.29 4.62
N GLY A 346 5.56 -19.82 4.80
CA GLY A 346 5.12 -20.45 6.05
C GLY A 346 5.69 -21.85 6.30
N LYS A 347 6.12 -22.57 5.25
CA LYS A 347 6.58 -23.97 5.34
C LYS A 347 7.76 -24.18 6.30
N PRO A 348 8.81 -23.34 6.30
CA PRO A 348 9.90 -23.47 7.27
C PRO A 348 9.39 -23.34 8.71
N GLY A 349 8.53 -22.37 9.02
CA GLY A 349 7.97 -22.16 10.35
C GLY A 349 7.17 -23.38 10.85
N LYS A 350 6.30 -23.93 10.00
CA LYS A 350 5.58 -25.18 10.26
C LYS A 350 6.51 -26.35 10.57
N ASN A 351 7.58 -26.52 9.78
CA ASN A 351 8.58 -27.56 10.01
C ASN A 351 9.34 -27.40 11.34
N PHE A 352 9.60 -26.16 11.77
CA PHE A 352 10.19 -25.88 13.08
C PHE A 352 9.29 -26.34 14.22
N ILE A 353 7.99 -26.05 14.15
CA ILE A 353 7.01 -26.47 15.16
C ILE A 353 6.94 -28.00 15.23
N LEU A 354 6.81 -28.68 14.09
CA LEU A 354 6.77 -30.14 14.02
C LEU A 354 8.06 -30.80 14.55
N LYS A 355 9.25 -30.24 14.25
CA LYS A 355 10.52 -30.71 14.84
C LYS A 355 10.53 -30.49 16.36
N GLY A 356 9.95 -29.40 16.84
CA GLY A 356 9.83 -29.10 18.26
C GLY A 356 9.01 -30.15 19.00
N ARG A 357 7.86 -30.55 18.45
CA ARG A 357 7.00 -31.63 18.99
C ARG A 357 7.72 -32.97 19.05
N GLU A 358 8.39 -33.35 17.96
CA GLU A 358 9.18 -34.58 17.91
C GLU A 358 10.27 -34.59 19.00
N LYS A 359 10.95 -33.45 19.23
CA LYS A 359 11.93 -33.31 20.32
C LYS A 359 11.28 -33.32 21.71
N ASN A 360 10.01 -32.97 21.82
CA ASN A 360 9.22 -33.10 23.05
C ASN A 360 8.66 -34.53 23.27
N GLY A 361 8.92 -35.47 22.34
CA GLY A 361 8.40 -36.84 22.40
C GLY A 361 6.95 -36.99 21.94
N GLU A 362 6.41 -35.97 21.26
CA GLU A 362 5.04 -35.95 20.75
C GLU A 362 4.97 -36.34 19.26
N PRO A 363 3.79 -36.76 18.76
CA PRO A 363 3.57 -37.01 17.35
C PRO A 363 3.87 -35.78 16.48
N ARG A 364 4.39 -36.04 15.27
CA ARG A 364 4.71 -35.02 14.27
C ARG A 364 3.46 -34.56 13.50
N ASP A 365 2.54 -33.93 14.22
CA ASP A 365 1.29 -33.35 13.71
C ASP A 365 1.02 -31.96 14.33
N PHE A 366 -0.07 -31.30 13.94
CA PHE A 366 -0.47 -29.99 14.48
C PHE A 366 -1.52 -30.09 15.60
N ASN A 367 -1.62 -31.25 16.27
CA ASN A 367 -2.57 -31.47 17.36
C ASN A 367 -1.95 -31.07 18.72
N PHE A 368 -1.78 -29.76 18.98
CA PHE A 368 -1.28 -29.25 20.27
C PHE A 368 -2.24 -28.33 21.00
#